data_AF-A0A2D7JSC0-F1
#
_entry.id   AF-A0A2D7JSC0-F1
#
_cell.length_a   1.000
_cell.length_b   1.000
_cell.length_c   1.000
_cell.angle_alpha   90.00
_cell.angle_beta   90.00
_cell.angle_gamma   90.00
#
_symmetry.space_group_name_H-M   'P 1'
#
loop_
_entity.id
_entity.type
_entity.pdbx_description
1 polymer ?
#
loop_
_entity_poly.entity_id
_entity_poly.type
_entity_poly.pdbx_seq_one_letter_code
_entity_poly.pdbx_strand_id
1 'polypeptide(L)'
;MGILRTLSVGILTWFATTAMLFHPELALTLSIIMAFFSEAAHHQSELRTMQRHNRSMVTHLREANLQIEGLETALTRRHIELNSAIEELHRRDAVGSPAARELLKRQEEAMEAATSALDSRQERSNIVLESMERLLSFQAEQTSKMQQTMGDLLQQIALQPRGNVTMQDSVLVQDMKPSPAIEQTNHTRIDAMREINDWLKREAASSP
;
A
#
# COMPACT_ATOMS: atom_id res chain seq x y z
N MET A 1 -24.65 48.74 51.00
CA MET A 1 -24.70 48.26 52.40
C MET A 1 -23.90 49.12 53.39
N GLY A 2 -23.08 50.11 52.98
CA GLY A 2 -22.27 50.93 53.92
C GLY A 2 -23.09 51.88 54.81
N ILE A 3 -24.05 52.61 54.24
CA ILE A 3 -24.84 53.64 54.94
C ILE A 3 -25.62 53.08 56.15
N LEU A 4 -26.17 51.86 56.04
CA LEU A 4 -26.88 51.22 57.15
C LEU A 4 -25.95 50.83 58.31
N ARG A 5 -24.68 50.52 58.03
CA ARG A 5 -23.69 50.11 59.04
C ARG A 5 -23.03 51.31 59.71
N THR A 6 -22.74 52.36 58.96
CA THR A 6 -22.25 53.61 59.55
C THR A 6 -23.29 54.22 60.47
N LEU A 7 -24.56 54.13 60.11
CA LEU A 7 -25.68 54.59 60.93
C LEU A 7 -25.84 53.75 62.20
N SER A 8 -25.68 52.42 62.13
CA SER A 8 -25.73 51.57 63.33
C SER A 8 -24.54 51.79 64.28
N VAL A 9 -23.32 51.93 63.75
CA VAL A 9 -22.12 52.24 64.56
C VAL A 9 -22.23 53.62 65.19
N GLY A 10 -22.74 54.61 64.45
CA GLY A 10 -22.96 55.96 64.96
C GLY A 10 -23.96 55.98 66.12
N ILE A 11 -25.11 55.34 65.97
CA ILE A 11 -26.13 55.25 67.04
C ILE A 11 -25.58 54.52 68.27
N LEU A 12 -24.84 53.43 68.09
CA LEU A 12 -24.28 52.64 69.18
C LEU A 12 -23.19 53.42 69.94
N THR A 13 -22.35 54.17 69.23
CA THR A 13 -21.31 55.02 69.82
C THR A 13 -21.91 56.19 70.59
N TRP A 14 -22.94 56.84 70.04
CA TRP A 14 -23.68 57.91 70.70
C TRP A 14 -24.27 57.43 72.03
N PHE A 15 -24.96 56.28 72.01
CA PHE A 15 -25.59 55.71 73.19
C PHE A 15 -24.55 55.36 74.28
N ALA A 16 -23.45 54.72 73.89
CA ALA A 16 -22.38 54.34 74.81
C ALA A 16 -21.70 55.56 75.46
N THR A 17 -21.45 56.61 74.68
CA THR A 17 -20.77 57.83 75.16
C THR A 17 -21.66 58.61 76.12
N THR A 18 -22.96 58.68 75.82
CA THR A 18 -23.95 59.34 76.69
C THR A 18 -24.14 58.59 78.01
N ALA A 19 -24.05 57.25 78.01
CA ALA A 19 -24.12 56.43 79.22
C ALA A 19 -22.92 56.63 80.17
N MET A 20 -21.76 57.07 79.67
CA MET A 20 -20.57 57.41 80.46
C MET A 20 -20.57 58.84 81.04
N LEU A 21 -21.70 59.54 80.99
CA LEU A 21 -21.88 60.93 81.50
C LEU A 21 -21.06 62.01 80.75
N PHE A 22 -20.62 61.74 79.52
CA PHE A 22 -20.08 62.80 78.65
C PHE A 22 -21.20 63.76 78.23
N HIS A 23 -20.86 65.04 78.03
CA HIS A 23 -21.81 66.03 77.51
C HIS A 23 -22.39 65.56 76.16
N PRO A 24 -23.72 65.66 75.95
CA PRO A 24 -24.38 65.13 74.76
C PRO A 24 -23.88 65.76 73.46
N GLU A 25 -23.42 67.01 73.49
CA GLU A 25 -22.82 67.68 72.32
C GLU A 25 -21.50 67.02 71.88
N LEU A 26 -20.70 66.52 72.83
CA LEU A 26 -19.46 65.81 72.54
C LEU A 26 -19.70 64.38 72.05
N ALA A 27 -20.81 63.76 72.46
CA ALA A 27 -21.17 62.41 72.01
C ALA A 27 -21.53 62.37 70.52
N LEU A 28 -22.16 63.43 69.98
CA LEU A 28 -22.57 63.53 68.56
C LEU A 28 -21.35 63.61 67.66
N THR A 29 -20.40 64.47 68.03
CA THR A 29 -19.17 64.67 67.26
C THR A 29 -18.30 63.41 67.25
N LEU A 30 -18.17 62.74 68.40
CA LEU A 30 -17.43 61.48 68.52
C LEU A 30 -18.08 60.34 67.70
N SER A 31 -19.41 60.26 67.70
CA SER A 31 -20.18 59.29 66.92
C SER A 31 -19.98 59.45 65.41
N ILE A 32 -20.05 60.69 64.90
CA ILE A 32 -19.82 60.98 63.48
C ILE A 32 -18.39 60.61 63.08
N ILE A 33 -17.39 61.00 63.87
CA ILE A 33 -15.98 60.66 63.62
C ILE A 33 -15.78 59.15 63.59
N MET A 34 -16.35 58.42 64.55
CA MET A 34 -16.22 56.97 64.63
C MET A 34 -16.89 56.25 63.45
N ALA A 35 -18.05 56.75 62.99
CA ALA A 35 -18.74 56.22 61.83
C ALA A 35 -17.92 56.38 60.54
N PHE A 36 -17.30 57.55 60.33
CA PHE A 36 -16.40 57.77 59.20
C PHE A 36 -15.15 56.91 59.28
N PHE A 37 -14.57 56.75 60.48
CA PHE A 37 -13.39 55.90 60.67
C PHE A 37 -13.69 54.42 60.38
N SER A 38 -14.85 53.93 60.82
CA SER A 38 -15.31 52.57 60.55
C SER A 38 -15.52 52.32 59.05
N GLU A 39 -16.11 53.27 58.32
CA GLU A 39 -16.30 53.14 56.86
C GLU A 39 -14.96 53.19 56.11
N ALA A 40 -14.06 54.10 56.50
CA ALA A 40 -12.74 54.23 55.90
C ALA A 40 -11.89 52.95 56.09
N ALA A 41 -11.92 52.39 57.30
CA ALA A 41 -11.23 51.13 57.60
C ALA A 41 -11.80 49.96 56.79
N HIS A 42 -13.13 49.90 56.65
CA HIS A 42 -13.78 48.85 55.87
C HIS A 42 -13.47 48.96 54.38
N HIS A 43 -13.59 50.17 53.81
CA HIS A 43 -13.34 50.42 52.40
C HIS A 43 -11.89 50.12 52.02
N GLN A 44 -10.93 50.44 52.90
CA GLN A 44 -9.53 50.08 52.67
C GLN A 44 -9.30 48.57 52.66
N SER A 45 -10.02 47.81 53.49
CA SER A 45 -9.92 46.34 53.50
C SER A 45 -10.47 45.72 52.21
N GLU A 46 -11.57 46.26 51.68
CA GLU A 46 -12.21 45.82 50.45
C GLU A 46 -11.36 46.14 49.21
N LEU A 47 -10.74 47.33 49.18
CA LEU A 47 -9.76 47.68 48.14
C LEU A 47 -8.57 46.72 48.14
N ARG A 48 -8.08 46.31 49.31
CA ARG A 48 -6.98 45.35 49.42
C ARG A 48 -7.38 43.94 48.95
N THR A 49 -8.59 43.48 49.26
CA THR A 49 -9.06 42.17 48.78
C THR A 49 -9.34 42.17 47.28
N MET A 50 -9.90 43.28 46.75
CA MET A 50 -10.07 43.53 45.33
C MET A 50 -8.73 43.57 44.59
N GLN A 51 -7.72 44.24 45.13
CA GLN A 51 -6.37 44.26 44.54
C GLN A 51 -5.74 42.86 44.49
N ARG A 52 -5.95 42.03 45.52
CA ARG A 52 -5.49 40.63 45.50
C ARG A 52 -6.20 39.81 44.43
N HIS A 53 -7.53 39.94 44.31
CA HIS A 53 -8.29 39.28 43.25
C HIS A 53 -7.87 39.74 41.86
N ASN A 54 -7.69 41.05 41.67
CA ASN A 54 -7.22 41.62 40.40
C ASN A 54 -5.86 41.05 40.01
N ARG A 55 -4.89 41.03 40.95
CA ARG A 55 -3.59 40.42 40.70
C ARG A 55 -3.70 38.94 40.32
N SER A 56 -4.54 38.19 41.02
CA SER A 56 -4.81 36.78 40.70
C SER A 56 -5.43 36.60 39.31
N MET A 57 -6.35 37.48 38.92
CA MET A 57 -6.97 37.45 37.59
C MET A 57 -5.96 37.78 36.50
N VAL A 58 -5.10 38.78 36.71
CA VAL A 58 -4.01 39.11 35.78
C VAL A 58 -3.05 37.93 35.62
N THR A 59 -2.72 37.22 36.70
CA THR A 59 -1.87 36.02 36.61
C THR A 59 -2.56 34.89 35.85
N HIS A 60 -3.85 34.63 36.12
CA HIS A 60 -4.59 33.60 35.40
C HIS A 60 -4.76 33.92 33.91
N LEU A 61 -5.03 35.17 33.56
CA LEU A 61 -5.10 35.60 32.16
C LEU A 61 -3.76 35.44 31.46
N ARG A 62 -2.66 35.79 32.14
CA ARG A 62 -1.32 35.60 31.60
C ARG A 62 -1.00 34.11 31.39
N GLU A 63 -1.33 33.27 32.35
CA GLU A 63 -1.14 31.82 32.26
C GLU A 63 -2.00 31.19 31.16
N ALA A 64 -3.27 31.57 31.05
CA ALA A 64 -4.15 31.13 29.97
C ALA A 64 -3.63 31.59 28.60
N ASN A 65 -3.09 32.80 28.49
CA ASN A 65 -2.52 33.29 27.24
C ASN A 65 -1.29 32.47 26.81
N LEU A 66 -0.41 32.11 27.76
CA LEU A 66 0.73 31.20 27.50
C LEU A 66 0.25 29.81 27.06
N GLN A 67 -0.85 29.31 27.62
CA GLN A 67 -1.44 28.03 27.19
C GLN A 67 -2.00 28.11 25.77
N ILE A 68 -2.67 29.21 25.41
CA ILE A 68 -3.18 29.44 24.05
C ILE A 68 -2.03 29.46 23.05
N GLU A 69 -0.94 30.17 23.36
CA GLU A 69 0.26 30.23 22.52
C GLU A 69 0.89 28.83 22.35
N GLY A 70 0.92 28.03 23.42
CA GLY A 70 1.35 26.63 23.36
C GLY A 70 0.46 25.75 22.47
N LEU A 71 -0.86 25.92 22.55
CA LEU A 71 -1.82 25.20 21.71
C LEU A 71 -1.72 25.62 20.24
N GLU A 72 -1.52 26.91 19.96
CA GLU A 72 -1.32 27.43 18.60
C GLU A 72 -0.05 26.83 17.97
N THR A 73 1.03 26.76 18.74
CA THR A 73 2.28 26.14 18.30
C THR A 73 2.08 24.64 18.00
N ALA A 74 1.37 23.94 18.89
CA ALA A 74 1.07 22.51 18.71
C ALA A 74 0.15 22.25 17.50
N LEU A 75 -0.84 23.11 17.29
CA LEU A 75 -1.75 23.05 16.15
C LEU A 75 -0.99 23.26 14.84
N THR A 76 -0.15 24.30 14.78
CA THR A 76 0.70 24.60 13.62
C THR A 76 1.63 23.44 13.29
N ARG A 77 2.27 22.88 14.32
CA ARG A 77 3.13 21.70 14.15
C ARG A 77 2.36 20.51 13.60
N ARG A 78 1.18 20.19 14.18
CA ARG A 78 0.33 19.11 13.67
C ARG A 78 -0.14 19.37 12.24
N HIS A 79 -0.43 20.62 11.89
CA HIS A 79 -0.84 20.97 10.54
C HIS A 79 0.27 20.67 9.53
N ILE A 80 1.52 21.00 9.87
CA ILE A 80 2.70 20.67 9.04
C ILE A 80 2.88 19.15 8.93
N GLU A 81 2.82 18.43 10.05
CA GLU A 81 2.96 16.96 10.08
C GLU A 81 1.87 16.28 9.26
N LEU A 82 0.61 16.72 9.37
CA LEU A 82 -0.51 16.21 8.58
C LEU A 82 -0.36 16.53 7.10
N ASN A 83 0.04 17.75 6.75
CA ASN A 83 0.25 18.13 5.35
C ASN A 83 1.37 17.31 4.72
N SER A 84 2.45 17.05 5.45
CA SER A 84 3.52 16.14 5.02
C SER A 84 3.03 14.70 4.86
N ALA A 85 2.21 14.20 5.79
CA ALA A 85 1.61 12.87 5.68
C ALA A 85 0.66 12.76 4.48
N ILE A 86 -0.11 13.81 4.19
CA ILE A 86 -0.97 13.89 3.00
C ILE A 86 -0.13 13.90 1.73
N GLU A 87 0.95 14.66 1.69
CA GLU A 87 1.86 14.69 0.54
C GLU A 87 2.49 13.30 0.30
N GLU A 88 2.90 12.61 1.34
CA GLU A 88 3.47 11.26 1.24
C GLU A 88 2.41 10.22 0.85
N LEU A 89 1.18 10.35 1.35
CA LEU A 89 0.06 9.52 0.91
C LEU A 89 -0.25 9.75 -0.57
N HIS A 90 -0.30 11.01 -1.01
CA HIS A 90 -0.51 11.35 -2.42
C HIS A 90 0.64 10.83 -3.29
N ARG A 91 1.89 10.91 -2.82
CA ARG A 91 3.05 10.30 -3.49
C ARG A 91 2.87 8.79 -3.62
N ARG A 92 2.44 8.10 -2.56
CA ARG A 92 2.18 6.65 -2.57
C ARG A 92 1.00 6.27 -3.46
N ASP A 93 -0.09 7.01 -3.44
CA ASP A 93 -1.26 6.76 -4.30
C ASP A 93 -0.95 7.06 -5.77
N ALA A 94 -0.15 8.09 -6.02
CA ALA A 94 0.40 8.41 -7.33
C ALA A 94 1.40 7.38 -7.83
N VAL A 95 1.98 6.52 -6.99
CA VAL A 95 2.87 5.42 -7.41
C VAL A 95 2.11 4.08 -7.44
N GLY A 96 1.19 3.85 -6.52
CA GLY A 96 0.40 2.63 -6.38
C GLY A 96 -0.64 2.46 -7.48
N SER A 97 -1.36 3.54 -7.85
CA SER A 97 -2.36 3.46 -8.92
C SER A 97 -1.78 3.27 -10.32
N PRO A 98 -0.66 3.90 -10.74
CA PRO A 98 -0.05 3.59 -12.02
C PRO A 98 0.70 2.26 -12.03
N ALA A 99 1.37 1.84 -10.95
CA ALA A 99 2.01 0.52 -10.91
C ALA A 99 0.98 -0.62 -11.03
N ALA A 100 -0.19 -0.45 -10.39
CA ALA A 100 -1.31 -1.39 -10.55
C ALA A 100 -1.91 -1.36 -11.96
N ARG A 101 -2.04 -0.18 -12.58
CA ARG A 101 -2.50 -0.07 -13.98
C ARG A 101 -1.51 -0.68 -14.98
N GLU A 102 -0.22 -0.45 -14.78
CA GLU A 102 0.86 -1.03 -15.59
C GLU A 102 0.86 -2.56 -15.47
N LEU A 103 0.70 -3.09 -14.25
CA LEU A 103 0.61 -4.53 -14.02
C LEU A 103 -0.64 -5.13 -14.67
N LEU A 104 -1.81 -4.50 -14.51
CA LEU A 104 -3.05 -4.94 -15.16
C LEU A 104 -2.91 -4.93 -16.68
N LYS A 105 -2.33 -3.88 -17.26
CA LYS A 105 -2.06 -3.78 -18.69
C LYS A 105 -1.14 -4.91 -19.17
N ARG A 106 -0.06 -5.20 -18.43
CA ARG A 106 0.84 -6.32 -18.76
C ARG A 106 0.14 -7.68 -18.63
N GLN A 107 -0.75 -7.83 -17.64
CA GLN A 107 -1.54 -9.06 -17.49
C GLN A 107 -2.55 -9.22 -18.62
N GLU A 108 -3.18 -8.13 -19.07
CA GLU A 108 -4.10 -8.13 -20.21
C GLU A 108 -3.37 -8.52 -21.51
N GLU A 109 -2.22 -7.91 -21.79
CA GLU A 109 -1.38 -8.24 -22.95
C GLU A 109 -0.89 -9.71 -22.90
N ALA A 110 -0.49 -10.20 -21.72
CA ALA A 110 -0.06 -11.59 -21.53
C ALA A 110 -1.22 -12.58 -21.69
N MET A 111 -2.42 -12.23 -21.22
CA MET A 111 -3.63 -13.04 -21.39
C MET A 111 -4.06 -13.10 -22.85
N GLU A 112 -4.00 -11.99 -23.57
CA GLU A 112 -4.35 -11.94 -24.99
C GLU A 112 -3.38 -12.80 -25.81
N ALA A 113 -2.07 -12.70 -25.55
CA ALA A 113 -1.06 -13.54 -26.18
C ALA A 113 -1.27 -15.05 -25.85
N ALA A 114 -1.58 -15.37 -24.59
CA ALA A 114 -1.87 -16.74 -24.18
C ALA A 114 -3.15 -17.29 -24.85
N THR A 115 -4.19 -16.47 -24.97
CA THR A 115 -5.45 -16.83 -25.62
C THR A 115 -5.23 -17.07 -27.12
N SER A 116 -4.50 -16.19 -27.80
CA SER A 116 -4.15 -16.36 -29.21
C SER A 116 -3.29 -17.61 -29.45
N ALA A 117 -2.34 -17.90 -28.55
CA ALA A 117 -1.54 -19.11 -28.62
C ALA A 117 -2.38 -20.38 -28.42
N LEU A 118 -3.34 -20.37 -27.48
CA LEU A 118 -4.28 -21.47 -27.26
C LEU A 118 -5.17 -21.72 -28.48
N ASP A 119 -5.73 -20.67 -29.07
CA ASP A 119 -6.58 -20.77 -30.25
C ASP A 119 -5.80 -21.36 -31.44
N SER A 120 -4.56 -20.89 -31.66
CA SER A 120 -3.67 -21.45 -32.68
C SER A 120 -3.29 -22.92 -32.43
N ARG A 121 -3.17 -23.33 -31.16
CA ARG A 121 -2.91 -24.72 -30.78
C ARG A 121 -4.14 -25.58 -31.00
N GLN A 122 -5.32 -25.09 -30.67
CA GLN A 122 -6.58 -25.80 -30.87
C GLN A 122 -6.82 -26.06 -32.37
N GLU A 123 -6.60 -25.05 -33.20
CA GLU A 123 -6.71 -25.17 -34.65
C GLU A 123 -5.69 -26.18 -35.21
N ARG A 124 -4.42 -26.07 -34.81
CA ARG A 124 -3.39 -27.06 -35.20
C ARG A 124 -3.72 -28.46 -34.70
N SER A 125 -4.26 -28.60 -33.50
CA SER A 125 -4.66 -29.89 -32.93
C SER A 125 -5.81 -30.52 -33.74
N ASN A 126 -6.81 -29.73 -34.13
CA ASN A 126 -7.91 -30.21 -34.99
C ASN A 126 -7.38 -30.66 -36.36
N ILE A 127 -6.50 -29.87 -36.99
CA ILE A 127 -5.88 -30.23 -38.29
C ILE A 127 -5.05 -31.51 -38.16
N VAL A 128 -4.28 -31.67 -37.08
CA VAL A 128 -3.48 -32.88 -36.85
C VAL A 128 -4.39 -34.09 -36.62
N LEU A 129 -5.45 -33.97 -35.84
CA LEU A 129 -6.42 -35.05 -35.62
C LEU A 129 -7.10 -35.47 -36.93
N GLU A 130 -7.54 -34.52 -37.75
CA GLU A 130 -8.10 -34.79 -39.08
C GLU A 130 -7.07 -35.46 -40.02
N SER A 131 -5.81 -35.03 -39.95
CA SER A 131 -4.73 -35.68 -40.72
C SER A 131 -4.44 -37.10 -40.24
N MET A 132 -4.50 -37.36 -38.93
CA MET A 132 -4.37 -38.70 -38.35
C MET A 132 -5.55 -39.58 -38.73
N GLU A 133 -6.78 -39.06 -38.74
CA GLU A 133 -7.96 -39.79 -39.22
C GLU A 133 -7.81 -40.18 -40.70
N ARG A 134 -7.34 -39.27 -41.54
CA ARG A 134 -7.04 -39.55 -42.96
C ARG A 134 -5.90 -40.53 -43.15
N LEU A 135 -4.85 -40.46 -42.34
CA LEU A 135 -3.75 -41.41 -42.38
C LEU A 135 -4.17 -42.80 -41.87
N LEU A 136 -5.00 -42.87 -40.82
CA LEU A 136 -5.55 -44.12 -40.30
C LEU A 136 -6.50 -44.78 -41.30
N SER A 137 -7.35 -44.02 -41.98
CA SER A 137 -8.22 -44.57 -43.03
C SER A 137 -7.40 -45.05 -44.23
N PHE A 138 -6.39 -44.30 -44.65
CA PHE A 138 -5.46 -44.73 -45.69
C PHE A 138 -4.66 -45.97 -45.28
N GLN A 139 -4.21 -46.06 -44.03
CA GLN A 139 -3.50 -47.21 -43.50
C GLN A 139 -4.40 -48.44 -43.37
N ALA A 140 -5.66 -48.27 -42.95
CA ALA A 140 -6.63 -49.36 -42.91
C ALA A 140 -6.93 -49.88 -44.32
N GLU A 141 -7.08 -48.98 -45.30
CA GLU A 141 -7.25 -49.34 -46.70
C GLU A 141 -6.00 -50.03 -47.27
N GLN A 142 -4.81 -49.51 -46.98
CA GLN A 142 -3.53 -50.09 -47.41
C GLN A 142 -3.29 -51.45 -46.73
N THR A 143 -3.68 -51.62 -45.47
CA THR A 143 -3.58 -52.90 -44.74
C THR A 143 -4.57 -53.91 -45.30
N SER A 144 -5.79 -53.50 -45.63
CA SER A 144 -6.80 -54.35 -46.29
C SER A 144 -6.31 -54.81 -47.67
N LYS A 145 -5.79 -53.89 -48.49
CA LYS A 145 -5.17 -54.21 -49.78
C LYS A 145 -3.94 -55.10 -49.63
N MET A 146 -3.12 -54.89 -48.60
CA MET A 146 -1.96 -55.74 -48.29
C MET A 146 -2.38 -57.13 -47.83
N GLN A 147 -3.44 -57.26 -47.03
CA GLN A 147 -3.99 -58.55 -46.61
C GLN A 147 -4.62 -59.30 -47.79
N GLN A 148 -5.30 -58.60 -48.69
CA GLN A 148 -5.86 -59.20 -49.90
C GLN A 148 -4.74 -59.68 -50.85
N THR A 149 -3.72 -58.86 -51.09
CA THR A 149 -2.56 -59.24 -51.91
C THR A 149 -1.71 -60.33 -51.25
N MET A 150 -1.57 -60.36 -49.93
CA MET A 150 -0.97 -61.50 -49.22
C MET A 150 -1.84 -62.75 -49.31
N GLY A 151 -3.16 -62.62 -49.29
CA GLY A 151 -4.09 -63.73 -49.54
C GLY A 151 -3.89 -64.33 -50.94
N ASP A 152 -3.81 -63.47 -51.96
CA ASP A 152 -3.55 -63.88 -53.34
C ASP A 152 -2.15 -64.49 -53.50
N LEU A 153 -1.12 -63.92 -52.85
CA LEU A 153 0.24 -64.49 -52.87
C LEU A 153 0.32 -65.82 -52.11
N LEU A 154 -0.39 -65.99 -50.99
CA LEU A 154 -0.48 -67.28 -50.29
C LEU A 154 -1.22 -68.31 -51.16
N GLN A 155 -2.25 -67.90 -51.87
CA GLN A 155 -2.96 -68.76 -52.82
C GLN A 155 -2.07 -69.13 -54.02
N GLN A 156 -1.23 -68.21 -54.48
CA GLN A 156 -0.27 -68.42 -55.56
C GLN A 156 0.95 -69.26 -55.11
N ILE A 157 1.40 -69.12 -53.86
CA ILE A 157 2.45 -69.95 -53.24
C ILE A 157 1.93 -71.36 -52.93
N ALA A 158 0.66 -71.51 -52.56
CA ALA A 158 0.03 -72.83 -52.37
C ALA A 158 -0.09 -73.63 -53.68
N LEU A 159 -0.06 -72.96 -54.83
CA LEU A 159 -0.16 -73.57 -56.16
C LEU A 159 1.21 -73.79 -56.86
N GLN A 160 2.34 -73.37 -56.26
CA GLN A 160 3.68 -73.59 -56.83
C GLN A 160 4.53 -74.58 -56.00
N PRO A 161 5.18 -75.57 -56.65
CA PRO A 161 5.97 -76.58 -55.94
C PRO A 161 7.26 -75.98 -55.37
N ARG A 162 7.58 -76.35 -54.13
CA ARG A 162 8.73 -75.90 -53.33
C ARG A 162 10.06 -76.10 -54.08
N GLY A 163 10.64 -75.00 -54.55
CA GLY A 163 12.04 -74.88 -54.93
C GLY A 163 12.78 -74.06 -53.87
N ASN A 164 13.81 -74.65 -53.28
CA ASN A 164 14.73 -74.07 -52.30
C ASN A 164 15.24 -72.68 -52.75
N VAL A 165 15.06 -71.64 -51.94
CA VAL A 165 15.75 -70.34 -52.11
C VAL A 165 16.66 -70.13 -50.93
N THR A 166 17.96 -70.27 -51.16
CA THR A 166 19.02 -69.91 -50.21
C THR A 166 19.14 -68.39 -50.14
N MET A 167 19.01 -67.86 -48.93
CA MET A 167 19.30 -66.48 -48.54
C MET A 167 20.74 -66.10 -48.95
N GLN A 168 20.90 -65.20 -49.92
CA GLN A 168 22.13 -64.44 -50.10
C GLN A 168 21.91 -63.06 -49.46
N ASP A 169 22.53 -62.89 -48.30
CA ASP A 169 22.69 -61.62 -47.61
C ASP A 169 23.63 -60.73 -48.43
N SER A 170 23.10 -59.65 -49.00
CA SER A 170 23.86 -58.60 -49.68
C SER A 170 23.60 -57.29 -48.96
N VAL A 171 24.43 -57.01 -47.97
CA VAL A 171 24.51 -55.69 -47.33
C VAL A 171 25.21 -54.74 -48.30
N LEU A 172 24.42 -53.93 -49.01
CA LEU A 172 24.91 -52.74 -49.70
C LEU A 172 25.11 -51.62 -48.68
N VAL A 173 26.36 -51.43 -48.23
CA VAL A 173 26.78 -50.18 -47.60
C VAL A 173 26.94 -49.15 -48.73
N GLN A 174 25.93 -48.31 -48.92
CA GLN A 174 26.06 -47.12 -49.75
C GLN A 174 26.81 -46.07 -48.93
N ASP A 175 28.07 -45.83 -49.29
CA ASP A 175 28.82 -44.65 -48.84
C ASP A 175 28.07 -43.39 -49.26
N MET A 176 27.38 -42.77 -48.30
CA MET A 176 26.75 -41.47 -48.47
C MET A 176 27.85 -40.41 -48.48
N LYS A 177 28.21 -39.92 -49.68
CA LYS A 177 28.95 -38.67 -49.86
C LYS A 177 28.33 -37.57 -49.00
N PRO A 178 29.11 -36.79 -48.23
CA PRO A 178 28.58 -35.68 -47.46
C PRO A 178 28.00 -34.62 -48.42
N SER A 179 26.70 -34.38 -48.28
CA SER A 179 26.00 -33.27 -48.93
C SER A 179 26.36 -31.95 -48.21
N PRO A 180 26.70 -30.86 -48.93
CA PRO A 180 27.17 -29.60 -48.36
C PRO A 180 26.13 -28.85 -47.50
N ALA A 181 24.91 -29.39 -47.33
CA ALA A 181 23.86 -28.80 -46.49
C ALA A 181 24.05 -29.09 -44.98
N ILE A 182 24.85 -30.09 -44.60
CA ILE A 182 25.01 -30.51 -43.19
C ILE A 182 26.16 -29.75 -42.48
N GLU A 183 27.11 -29.19 -43.23
CA GLU A 183 28.21 -28.41 -42.64
C GLU A 183 27.74 -27.04 -42.09
N GLN A 184 26.77 -26.39 -42.75
CA GLN A 184 26.25 -25.10 -42.28
C GLN A 184 25.47 -25.20 -40.97
N THR A 185 24.71 -26.28 -40.76
CA THR A 185 23.96 -26.54 -39.52
C THR A 185 24.87 -26.89 -38.35
N ASN A 186 25.99 -27.59 -38.63
CA ASN A 186 26.98 -27.89 -37.60
C ASN A 186 27.80 -26.67 -37.20
N HIS A 187 28.16 -25.77 -38.14
CA HIS A 187 28.86 -24.53 -37.80
C HIS A 187 28.01 -23.59 -36.95
N THR A 188 26.76 -23.35 -37.35
CA THR A 188 25.82 -22.50 -36.57
C THR A 188 25.53 -23.07 -35.18
N ARG A 189 25.43 -24.40 -35.04
CA ARG A 189 25.22 -25.04 -33.74
C ARG A 189 26.45 -24.93 -32.83
N ILE A 190 27.66 -25.01 -33.39
CA ILE A 190 28.91 -24.88 -32.63
C ILE A 190 29.10 -23.42 -32.19
N ASP A 191 28.76 -22.45 -33.05
CA ASP A 191 28.85 -21.02 -32.73
C ASP A 191 27.81 -20.62 -31.66
N ALA A 192 26.58 -21.10 -31.76
CA ALA A 192 25.55 -20.89 -30.75
C ALA A 192 25.95 -21.47 -29.38
N MET A 193 26.59 -22.64 -29.35
CA MET A 193 27.08 -23.23 -28.10
C MET A 193 28.27 -22.47 -27.51
N ARG A 194 29.09 -21.82 -28.35
CA ARG A 194 30.19 -20.98 -27.88
C ARG A 194 29.67 -19.69 -27.25
N GLU A 195 28.65 -19.07 -27.85
CA GLU A 195 28.02 -17.86 -27.33
C GLU A 195 27.33 -18.10 -25.97
N ILE A 196 26.63 -19.22 -25.82
CA ILE A 196 26.01 -19.62 -24.54
C ILE A 196 27.08 -19.83 -23.45
N ASN A 197 28.21 -20.46 -23.79
CA ASN A 197 29.30 -20.69 -22.84
C ASN A 197 29.96 -19.37 -22.39
N ASP A 198 30.11 -18.40 -23.30
CA ASP A 198 30.67 -17.09 -22.98
C ASP A 198 29.68 -16.22 -22.19
N TRP A 199 28.38 -16.38 -22.39
CA TRP A 199 27.35 -15.76 -21.55
C TRP A 199 27.36 -16.35 -20.13
N LEU A 200 27.42 -17.68 -20.00
CA LEU A 200 27.49 -18.36 -18.70
C LEU A 200 28.73 -17.97 -17.89
N LYS A 201 29.88 -17.79 -18.54
CA LYS A 201 31.11 -17.33 -17.88
C LYS A 201 31.03 -15.89 -17.40
N ARG A 202 30.30 -15.01 -18.11
CA ARG A 202 30.07 -13.63 -17.68
C ARG A 202 29.11 -13.58 -16.50
N GLU A 203 28.04 -14.36 -16.54
CA GLU A 203 27.07 -14.45 -15.44
C GLU A 203 27.69 -15.04 -14.16
N ALA A 204 28.54 -16.06 -14.31
CA ALA A 204 29.28 -16.64 -13.18
C ALA A 204 30.37 -15.71 -12.60
N ALA A 205 30.88 -14.76 -13.39
CA ALA A 205 31.86 -13.78 -12.93
C ALA A 205 31.22 -12.50 -12.33
N SER A 206 29.91 -12.31 -12.50
CA SER A 206 29.16 -11.14 -12.01
C SER A 206 28.32 -11.40 -10.75
N SER A 207 28.44 -12.57 -10.12
CA SER A 207 27.81 -12.85 -8.83
C SER A 207 28.85 -12.70 -7.69
N PRO A 208 28.56 -11.91 -6.63
CA PRO A 208 29.50 -11.60 -5.54
C PRO A 208 29.87 -12.79 -4.65
#